data_AF-A0A933P7R3-F1
#
_entry.id   AF-A0A933P7R3-F1
#
_cell.length_a   1.000
_cell.length_b   1.000
_cell.length_c   1.000
_cell.angle_alpha   90.00
_cell.angle_beta   90.00
_cell.angle_gamma   90.00
#
_symmetry.space_group_name_H-M   'P 1'
#
loop_
_entity.id
_entity.type
_entity.pdbx_description
1 polymer ?
#
loop_
_entity_poly.entity_id
_entity_poly.type
_entity_poly.pdbx_seq_one_letter_code
_entity_poly.pdbx_strand_id
1 'polypeptide(L)' 'MSHPSGWVGDMNHFVISCDSCVMDGSAACADCVVTHLLSPARREPLAFDEDEMRAVELLAAAGMVPTLRHREAD' A
#
# COMPACT_ATOMS: atom_id res chain seq x y z
N MET A 1 -2.43 -26.76 -22.53
CA MET A 1 -2.48 -25.35 -22.09
C MET A 1 -3.50 -25.25 -20.96
N SER A 2 -3.12 -25.75 -19.79
CA SER A 2 -3.95 -25.75 -18.59
C SER A 2 -2.98 -25.64 -17.43
N HIS A 3 -2.88 -24.46 -16.82
CA HIS A 3 -2.27 -24.37 -15.50
C HIS A 3 -3.41 -24.57 -14.48
N PRO A 4 -3.37 -25.63 -13.67
CA PRO A 4 -4.37 -25.84 -12.62
C PRO A 4 -4.06 -24.87 -11.49
N SER A 5 -4.85 -23.80 -11.37
CA SER A 5 -4.78 -22.87 -10.25
C SER A 5 -5.25 -23.55 -8.97
N GLY A 6 -4.31 -24.21 -8.29
CA GLY A 6 -4.47 -24.77 -6.95
C GLY A 6 -3.69 -23.97 -5.93
N TRP A 7 -4.05 -22.70 -5.74
CA TRP A 7 -3.66 -21.80 -4.64
C TRP A 7 -4.83 -20.81 -4.54
N VAL A 8 -5.41 -20.42 -3.41
CA VAL A 8 -4.93 -20.21 -2.05
C VAL A 8 -6.14 -20.32 -1.12
N GLY A 9 -5.91 -20.65 0.15
CA GLY A 9 -6.91 -20.47 1.21
C GLY A 9 -7.43 -19.03 1.28
N ASP A 10 -8.47 -18.86 2.08
CA ASP A 10 -9.09 -17.60 2.45
C ASP A 10 -8.03 -16.62 3.01
N MET A 11 -7.34 -15.91 2.13
CA MET A 11 -6.52 -14.74 2.40
C MET A 11 -7.28 -13.60 1.77
N ASN A 12 -7.76 -12.68 2.60
CA ASN A 12 -8.55 -11.51 2.22
C ASN A 12 -7.84 -10.70 1.11
N HIS A 13 -8.05 -11.07 -0.15
CA HIS A 13 -7.27 -10.58 -1.29
C HIS A 13 -7.94 -9.34 -1.85
N PHE A 14 -7.37 -8.18 -1.54
CA PHE A 14 -7.85 -6.91 -2.06
C PHE A 14 -7.24 -6.62 -3.44
N VAL A 15 -8.09 -6.54 -4.47
CA VAL A 15 -7.67 -6.24 -5.85
C VAL A 15 -8.03 -4.80 -6.19
N ILE A 16 -7.02 -4.01 -6.59
CA ILE A 16 -7.21 -2.68 -7.15
C ILE A 16 -7.08 -2.77 -8.68
N SER A 17 -8.14 -2.40 -9.41
CA SER A 17 -8.13 -2.33 -10.88
C SER A 17 -8.16 -0.87 -11.33
N CYS A 18 -7.05 -0.39 -11.90
CA CYS A 18 -7.00 0.97 -12.46
C CYS A 18 -7.92 1.12 -13.68
N ASP A 19 -8.08 0.08 -14.50
CA ASP A 19 -8.90 0.10 -15.72
C ASP A 19 -10.41 0.35 -15.45
N SER A 20 -10.87 0.07 -14.23
CA SER A 20 -12.26 0.29 -13.79
C SER A 20 -12.40 1.44 -12.78
N CYS A 21 -11.31 2.18 -12.52
CA CYS A 21 -11.31 3.27 -11.57
C CYS A 21 -12.01 4.51 -12.16
N VAL A 22 -12.98 5.06 -11.43
CA VAL A 22 -13.71 6.29 -11.84
C VAL A 22 -12.79 7.51 -12.00
N MET A 23 -11.60 7.49 -11.39
CA MET A 23 -10.63 8.57 -11.48
C MET A 23 -9.67 8.43 -12.67
N ASP A 24 -9.77 7.37 -13.48
CA ASP A 24 -8.85 7.11 -14.59
C ASP A 24 -8.65 8.33 -15.51
N GLY A 25 -7.41 8.55 -15.92
CA GLY A 25 -7.00 9.70 -16.75
C GLY A 25 -7.06 11.08 -16.08
N SER A 26 -7.54 11.19 -14.83
CA SER A 26 -7.60 12.47 -14.10
C SER A 26 -6.28 12.84 -13.42
N ALA A 27 -6.16 14.10 -12.99
CA ALA A 27 -5.03 14.55 -12.17
C ALA A 27 -4.90 13.77 -10.84
N ALA A 28 -6.02 13.31 -10.26
CA ALA A 28 -5.99 12.49 -9.04
C ALA A 28 -5.48 11.06 -9.31
N CYS A 29 -5.67 10.53 -10.51
CA CYS A 29 -5.08 9.23 -10.88
C CYS A 29 -3.57 9.34 -11.07
N ALA A 30 -3.08 10.46 -11.62
CA ALA A 30 -1.65 10.73 -11.72
C ALA A 30 -0.97 10.83 -10.35
N ASP A 31 -1.68 11.33 -9.34
CA ASP A 31 -1.23 11.44 -7.93
C ASP A 31 -1.69 10.25 -7.05
N CYS A 32 -2.11 9.13 -7.65
CA CYS A 32 -2.59 7.98 -6.90
C CYS A 32 -1.43 7.14 -6.34
N VAL A 33 -1.61 6.59 -5.12
CA VAL A 33 -0.64 5.67 -4.49
C VAL A 33 -0.29 4.46 -5.37
N VAL A 34 -1.21 3.99 -6.20
CA VAL A 34 -1.00 2.83 -7.09
C VAL A 34 0.10 3.09 -8.10
N THR A 35 0.19 4.32 -8.62
CA THR A 35 1.26 4.75 -9.52
C THR A 35 2.62 4.57 -8.86
N HIS A 36 2.74 4.94 -7.58
CA HIS A 36 3.98 4.79 -6.81
C HIS A 36 4.32 3.33 -6.49
N LEU A 37 3.32 2.50 -6.18
CA LEU A 37 3.52 1.06 -5.87
C LEU A 37 3.98 0.25 -7.09
N LEU A 38 3.44 0.57 -8.27
CA LEU A 38 3.74 -0.14 -9.53
C LEU A 38 4.94 0.46 -10.28
N SER A 39 5.35 1.68 -9.93
CA SER A 39 6.54 2.30 -10.51
C SER A 39 7.76 1.40 -10.31
N PRO A 40 8.66 1.27 -11.30
CA PRO A 40 9.90 0.53 -11.17
C PRO A 40 10.88 1.28 -10.25
N ALA A 41 10.60 1.29 -8.95
CA ALA A 41 11.53 1.72 -7.93
C ALA A 41 12.42 0.53 -7.54
N ARG A 42 13.68 0.80 -7.20
CA ARG A 42 14.51 -0.16 -6.46
C ARG A 42 13.77 -0.48 -5.17
N ARG A 43 13.17 -1.67 -5.10
CA ARG A 43 12.46 -2.19 -3.93
C ARG A 43 13.47 -2.68 -2.90
N GLU A 44 14.33 -1.77 -2.47
CA GLU A 44 15.12 -2.03 -1.27
C GLU A 44 14.15 -2.03 -0.10
N PRO A 45 14.14 -3.08 0.74
CA PRO A 45 13.30 -3.11 1.92
C PRO A 45 13.63 -1.88 2.79
N LEU A 46 12.64 -1.03 3.02
CA LEU A 46 12.77 0.03 4.02
C LEU A 46 12.72 -0.64 5.39
N ALA A 47 13.86 -0.67 6.07
CA ALA A 47 13.95 -1.12 7.46
C ALA A 47 14.24 0.11 8.32
N PHE A 48 13.48 0.25 9.41
CA PHE A 48 13.78 1.20 10.46
C PHE A 48 14.55 0.50 11.57
N ASP A 49 15.58 1.15 12.10
CA ASP A 49 16.17 0.73 13.37
C ASP A 49 15.29 1.14 14.56
N GLU A 50 15.69 0.76 15.78
CA GLU A 50 14.92 1.02 17.00
C GLU A 50 14.77 2.52 17.30
N ASP A 51 15.81 3.31 17.03
CA ASP A 51 15.82 4.75 17.30
C ASP A 51 14.99 5.51 16.27
N GLU A 52 15.08 5.11 15.00
CA GLU A 52 14.22 5.62 13.93
C GLU A 52 12.76 5.28 14.20
N MET A 53 12.48 4.07 14.70
CA MET A 53 11.11 3.69 15.00
C MET A 53 10.52 4.46 16.16
N ARG A 54 11.31 4.70 17.20
CA ARG A 54 10.94 5.61 18.30
C ARG A 54 10.70 7.04 17.80
N ALA A 55 11.48 7.53 16.84
CA ALA A 55 11.28 8.86 16.27
C ALA A 55 9.93 8.96 15.54
N VAL A 56 9.56 7.95 14.75
CA VAL A 56 8.25 7.90 14.08
C VAL A 56 7.11 7.89 15.09
N GLU A 57 7.23 7.16 16.20
CA GLU A 57 6.22 7.15 17.26
C GLU A 57 6.03 8.55 17.89
N LEU A 58 7.13 9.27 18.17
CA LEU A 58 7.06 10.64 18.69
C LEU A 58 6.40 11.60 17.71
N LEU A 59 6.71 11.47 16.42
CA LEU A 59 6.10 12.29 15.37
C LEU A 59 4.60 11.98 15.23
N ALA A 60 4.19 10.71 15.33
CA ALA A 60 2.79 10.31 15.33
C ALA A 60 2.05 10.88 16.56
N ALA A 61 2.64 10.79 17.75
CA ALA A 61 2.08 11.37 18.98
C ALA A 61 1.91 12.90 18.88
N ALA A 62 2.80 13.57 18.15
CA ALA A 62 2.71 15.01 17.86
C ALA A 62 1.76 15.36 16.69
N GLY A 63 1.15 14.37 16.02
CA GLY A 63 0.24 14.59 14.89
C GLY A 63 0.93 14.91 13.56
N MET A 64 2.25 14.71 13.46
CA MET A 64 3.05 15.00 12.26
C MET A 64 3.14 13.81 11.29
N VAL A 65 2.77 12.60 11.74
CA VAL A 65 2.71 11.40 10.91
C VAL A 65 1.30 10.83 10.98
N PRO A 66 0.66 10.50 9.84
CA PRO A 66 -0.61 9.80 9.85
C PRO A 66 -0.48 8.44 10.53
N THR A 67 -1.30 8.17 11.54
CA THR A 67 -1.41 6.81 12.10
C THR A 67 -1.93 5.85 11.03
N LEU A 68 -1.63 4.55 11.17
CA LEU A 68 -2.18 3.53 10.27
C LEU A 68 -3.72 3.65 10.26
N ARG A 69 -4.29 4.06 9.12
CA ARG A 69 -5.74 4.25 8.95
C ARG A 69 -6.45 2.98 8.50
N HIS A 70 -5.69 1.95 8.15
CA HIS A 70 -6.23 0.65 7.82
C HIS A 70 -6.77 -0.02 9.09
N ARG A 71 -8.08 -0.19 9.14
CA ARG A 71 -8.72 -1.14 10.05
C ARG A 71 -9.00 -2.40 9.25
N GLU A 72 -8.68 -3.55 9.81
CA GLU A 72 -9.12 -4.82 9.26
C GLU A 72 -10.66 -4.77 9.12
N ALA A 73 -11.17 -5.24 7.98
CA ALA A 73 -12.62 -5.32 7.80
C ALA A 73 -13.15 -6.43 8.73
N ASP A 74 -14.09 -6.07 9.62
CA ASP A 74 -14.85 -7.02 10.43
C ASP A 74 -15.68 -7.98 9.54
#